data_AF-A0A8H4XT51-F1
#
_entry.id   AF-A0A8H4XT51-F1
#
_cell.length_a   1.000
_cell.length_b   1.000
_cell.length_c   1.000
_cell.angle_alpha   90.00
_cell.angle_beta   90.00
_cell.angle_gamma   90.00
#
_symmetry.space_group_name_H-M   'P 1'
#
loop_
_entity.id
_entity.type
_entity.pdbx_description
1 polymer ?
#
loop_
_entity_poly.entity_id
_entity_poly.type
_entity_poly.pdbx_seq_one_letter_code
_entity_poly.pdbx_strand_id
1 'polypeptide(L)'
;IQILLDNSKGRELPGTFTPLLVGDLFIRQSKNWKPFAIDFVEDVWNIVKQFLDNVLMHVADENVREALLEDIIDPAMDKILINLKDKVTELHSPYARGSPATLNPRFVKELENLRSQQAENSAAQTSTALEKIGTEGADTHACRELLHLMQAYYTVALDVFIDNVSSLAVENCLMNALEALLSPLTVSEMSDEEVEDIAFESPEVRELRSQTLEKQSSLQKSFELCRRQARKLASNRLNEEAQKTETSL
;
A
#
# COMPACT_ATOMS: atom_id res chain seq x y z
N ILE A 1 -5.32 13.51 -33.64
CA ILE A 1 -4.56 14.78 -33.50
C ILE A 1 -4.91 15.74 -34.63
N GLN A 2 -4.80 15.34 -35.90
CA GLN A 2 -5.20 16.16 -37.05
C GLN A 2 -6.61 16.77 -36.92
N ILE A 3 -7.63 15.97 -36.60
CA ILE A 3 -9.01 16.44 -36.37
C ILE A 3 -9.09 17.47 -35.22
N LEU A 4 -8.29 17.27 -34.17
CA LEU A 4 -8.22 18.18 -33.02
C LEU A 4 -7.61 19.53 -33.44
N LEU A 5 -6.51 19.49 -34.20
CA LEU A 5 -5.88 20.66 -34.77
C LEU A 5 -6.86 21.40 -35.70
N ASP A 6 -7.48 20.70 -36.65
CA ASP A 6 -8.42 21.26 -37.62
C ASP A 6 -9.65 21.90 -36.96
N ASN A 7 -10.19 21.28 -35.90
CA ASN A 7 -11.33 21.81 -35.14
C ASN A 7 -10.95 23.01 -34.25
N SER A 8 -9.66 23.16 -33.92
CA SER A 8 -9.13 24.29 -33.14
C SER A 8 -8.63 25.45 -34.00
N LYS A 9 -8.63 25.29 -35.33
CA LYS A 9 -8.22 26.36 -36.27
C LYS A 9 -9.17 27.55 -36.16
N GLY A 10 -8.64 28.64 -35.64
CA GLY A 10 -9.33 29.92 -35.50
C GLY A 10 -8.45 31.08 -35.94
N ARG A 11 -7.81 31.76 -34.98
CA ARG A 11 -6.91 32.91 -35.21
C ARG A 11 -5.44 32.52 -35.37
N GLU A 12 -5.13 31.23 -35.33
CA GLU A 12 -3.75 30.73 -35.41
C GLU A 12 -3.19 30.87 -36.83
N LEU A 13 -1.88 31.13 -36.93
CA LEU A 13 -1.19 31.17 -38.22
C LEU A 13 -1.09 29.75 -38.82
N PRO A 14 -1.08 29.60 -40.16
CA PRO A 14 -0.86 28.30 -40.78
C PRO A 14 0.39 27.61 -40.25
N GLY A 15 0.28 26.34 -39.85
CA GLY A 15 1.37 25.57 -39.25
C GLY A 15 1.66 25.87 -37.77
N THR A 16 0.81 26.63 -37.09
CA THR A 16 0.91 26.88 -35.64
C THR A 16 -0.34 26.40 -34.92
N PHE A 17 -0.26 26.27 -33.59
CA PHE A 17 -1.37 25.84 -32.74
C PHE A 17 -1.34 26.57 -31.40
N THR A 18 -2.51 26.68 -30.77
CA THR A 18 -2.63 27.24 -29.43
C THR A 18 -2.00 26.30 -28.40
N PRO A 19 -1.17 26.78 -27.46
CA PRO A 19 -0.61 25.94 -26.38
C PRO A 19 -1.67 25.22 -25.52
N LEU A 20 -2.90 25.73 -25.47
CA LEU A 20 -4.03 25.08 -24.79
C LEU A 20 -4.35 23.69 -25.37
N LEU A 21 -4.08 23.48 -26.65
CA LEU A 21 -4.33 22.20 -27.33
C LEU A 21 -3.44 21.08 -26.78
N VAL A 22 -2.26 21.41 -26.24
CA VAL A 22 -1.39 20.46 -25.52
C VAL A 22 -2.12 19.94 -24.28
N GLY A 23 -2.81 20.82 -23.56
CA GLY A 23 -3.60 20.49 -22.39
C GLY A 23 -4.81 19.63 -22.70
N ASP A 24 -5.55 19.97 -23.75
CA ASP A 24 -6.71 19.18 -24.19
C ASP A 24 -6.29 17.76 -24.57
N LEU A 25 -5.17 17.61 -25.28
CA LEU A 25 -4.64 16.31 -25.66
C LEU A 25 -4.15 15.55 -24.42
N PHE A 26 -3.45 16.22 -23.51
CA PHE A 26 -3.01 15.63 -22.24
C PHE A 26 -4.18 15.08 -21.43
N ILE A 27 -5.22 15.89 -21.17
CA ILE A 27 -6.40 15.49 -20.39
C ILE A 27 -7.09 14.27 -21.01
N ARG A 28 -7.21 14.24 -22.35
CA ARG A 28 -7.79 13.07 -23.05
C ARG A 28 -6.94 11.82 -22.87
N GLN A 29 -5.62 11.97 -22.87
CA GLN A 29 -4.67 10.87 -22.71
C GLN A 29 -4.60 10.38 -21.24
N SER A 30 -4.67 11.29 -20.27
CA SER A 30 -4.57 10.99 -18.84
C SER A 30 -5.90 10.65 -18.18
N LYS A 31 -7.01 10.60 -18.92
CA LYS A 31 -8.37 10.37 -18.39
C LYS A 31 -8.51 9.15 -17.45
N ASN A 32 -7.68 8.12 -17.63
CA ASN A 32 -7.72 6.89 -16.84
C ASN A 32 -6.82 6.92 -15.60
N TRP A 33 -6.02 7.97 -15.39
CA TRP A 33 -5.10 8.05 -14.26
C TRP A 33 -5.83 7.96 -12.92
N LYS A 34 -6.94 8.70 -12.76
CA LYS A 34 -7.73 8.63 -11.53
C LYS A 34 -8.33 7.24 -11.27
N PRO A 35 -9.05 6.61 -12.21
CA PRO A 35 -9.53 5.24 -12.04
C PRO A 35 -8.42 4.26 -11.64
N PHE A 36 -7.30 4.24 -12.37
CA PHE A 36 -6.20 3.33 -12.06
C PHE A 36 -5.56 3.59 -10.70
N ALA A 37 -5.43 4.85 -10.29
CA ALA A 37 -4.91 5.19 -8.98
C ALA A 37 -5.88 4.81 -7.85
N ILE A 38 -7.20 4.91 -8.08
CA ILE A 38 -8.22 4.44 -7.12
C ILE A 38 -8.13 2.91 -6.99
N ASP A 39 -8.12 2.17 -8.10
CA ASP A 39 -8.02 0.71 -8.09
C ASP A 39 -6.73 0.27 -7.36
N PHE A 40 -5.60 0.95 -7.64
CA PHE A 40 -4.32 0.68 -6.98
C PHE A 40 -4.40 0.88 -5.45
N VAL A 41 -4.93 2.01 -4.96
CA VAL A 41 -5.01 2.21 -3.50
C VAL A 41 -6.02 1.29 -2.83
N GLU A 42 -7.06 0.86 -3.54
CA GLU A 42 -7.99 -0.19 -3.08
C GLU A 42 -7.27 -1.54 -2.95
N ASP A 43 -6.48 -1.93 -3.94
CA ASP A 43 -5.68 -3.17 -3.89
C ASP A 43 -4.70 -3.17 -2.70
N VAL A 44 -3.98 -2.07 -2.50
CA VAL A 44 -3.06 -1.94 -1.36
C VAL A 44 -3.82 -1.98 -0.04
N TRP A 45 -4.95 -1.29 0.07
CA TRP A 45 -5.81 -1.34 1.25
C TRP A 45 -6.29 -2.76 1.56
N ASN A 46 -6.69 -3.54 0.54
CA ASN A 46 -7.10 -4.93 0.69
C ASN A 46 -5.95 -5.81 1.21
N ILE A 47 -4.74 -5.61 0.69
CA ILE A 47 -3.53 -6.32 1.16
C ILE A 47 -3.27 -6.02 2.64
N VAL A 48 -3.39 -4.75 3.05
CA VAL A 48 -3.20 -4.34 4.45
C VAL A 48 -4.29 -4.94 5.35
N LYS A 49 -5.56 -4.90 4.93
CA LYS A 49 -6.67 -5.52 5.68
C LYS A 49 -6.45 -7.02 5.86
N GLN A 50 -6.03 -7.72 4.81
CA GLN A 50 -5.68 -9.14 4.89
C GLN A 50 -4.47 -9.41 5.80
N PHE A 51 -3.48 -8.52 5.79
CA PHE A 51 -2.35 -8.61 6.72
C PHE A 51 -2.80 -8.50 8.17
N LEU A 52 -3.67 -7.54 8.49
CA LEU A 52 -4.21 -7.36 9.85
C LEU A 52 -4.98 -8.60 10.33
N ASP A 53 -5.85 -9.16 9.49
CA ASP A 53 -6.58 -10.40 9.78
C ASP A 53 -5.62 -11.57 10.05
N ASN A 54 -4.60 -11.75 9.19
CA ASN A 54 -3.58 -12.79 9.38
C ASN A 54 -2.79 -12.62 10.70
N VAL A 55 -2.47 -11.38 11.09
CA VAL A 55 -1.81 -11.10 12.37
C VAL A 55 -2.73 -11.51 13.52
N LEU A 56 -3.98 -11.07 13.50
CA LEU A 56 -4.95 -11.40 14.55
C LEU A 56 -5.22 -12.89 14.66
N MET A 57 -5.32 -13.61 13.54
CA MET A 57 -5.45 -15.06 13.53
C MET A 57 -4.30 -15.78 14.27
N HIS A 58 -3.12 -15.15 14.35
CA HIS A 58 -1.98 -15.72 15.08
C HIS A 58 -1.91 -15.29 16.55
N VAL A 59 -2.33 -14.06 16.87
CA VAL A 59 -2.14 -13.49 18.21
C VAL A 59 -3.37 -13.55 19.11
N ALA A 60 -4.55 -13.77 18.54
CA ALA A 60 -5.83 -13.75 19.26
C ALA A 60 -6.64 -15.04 18.99
N ASP A 61 -7.47 -15.41 19.97
CA ASP A 61 -8.49 -16.46 19.79
C ASP A 61 -9.59 -15.98 18.82
N GLU A 62 -10.33 -16.92 18.23
CA GLU A 62 -11.35 -16.66 17.20
C GLU A 62 -12.33 -15.54 17.59
N ASN A 63 -12.92 -15.63 18.79
CA ASN A 63 -13.90 -14.66 19.27
C ASN A 63 -13.30 -13.26 19.41
N VAL A 64 -12.07 -13.16 19.94
CA VAL A 64 -11.37 -11.89 20.13
C VAL A 64 -10.99 -11.31 18.76
N ARG A 65 -10.54 -12.14 17.83
CA ARG A 65 -10.25 -11.72 16.46
C ARG A 65 -11.50 -11.13 15.79
N GLU A 66 -12.63 -11.84 15.84
CA GLU A 66 -13.88 -11.39 15.23
C GLU A 66 -14.32 -10.04 15.83
N ALA A 67 -14.34 -9.91 17.16
CA ALA A 67 -14.69 -8.65 17.82
C ALA A 67 -13.73 -7.50 17.45
N LEU A 68 -12.42 -7.74 17.46
CA LEU A 68 -11.43 -6.73 17.06
C LEU A 68 -11.61 -6.29 15.60
N LEU A 69 -11.93 -7.22 14.70
CA LEU A 69 -12.19 -6.92 13.31
C LEU A 69 -13.47 -6.10 13.15
N GLU A 70 -14.58 -6.55 13.73
CA GLU A 70 -15.90 -5.94 13.57
C GLU A 70 -16.01 -4.56 14.23
N ASP A 71 -15.51 -4.42 15.46
CA ASP A 71 -15.77 -3.23 16.27
C ASP A 71 -14.71 -2.14 16.10
N ILE A 72 -13.47 -2.52 15.76
CA ILE A 72 -12.34 -1.58 15.73
C ILE A 72 -11.72 -1.48 14.33
N ILE A 73 -11.26 -2.60 13.77
CA ILE A 73 -10.42 -2.56 12.57
C ILE A 73 -11.23 -2.20 11.34
N ASP A 74 -12.36 -2.86 11.09
CA ASP A 74 -13.17 -2.61 9.89
C ASP A 74 -13.71 -1.18 9.83
N PRO A 75 -14.28 -0.62 10.91
CA PRO A 75 -14.72 0.78 10.92
C PRO A 75 -13.57 1.78 10.71
N ALA A 76 -12.37 1.50 11.23
CA ALA A 76 -11.20 2.34 11.03
C ALA A 76 -10.68 2.25 9.59
N MET A 77 -10.60 1.03 9.05
CA MET A 77 -10.14 0.76 7.69
C MET A 77 -11.09 1.36 6.65
N ASP A 78 -12.40 1.32 6.86
CA ASP A 78 -13.38 1.96 5.97
C ASP A 78 -13.19 3.49 5.89
N LYS A 79 -12.92 4.13 7.03
CA LYS A 79 -12.59 5.57 7.08
C LYS A 79 -11.29 5.87 6.34
N ILE A 80 -10.27 5.01 6.50
CA ILE A 80 -8.99 5.13 5.77
C ILE A 80 -9.23 5.01 4.27
N LEU A 81 -10.08 4.07 3.82
CA LEU A 81 -10.39 3.88 2.41
C LEU A 81 -11.04 5.10 1.77
N ILE A 82 -11.98 5.73 2.48
CA ILE A 82 -12.60 6.99 2.03
C ILE A 82 -11.53 8.07 1.88
N ASN A 83 -10.67 8.26 2.88
CA ASN A 83 -9.60 9.25 2.85
C ASN A 83 -8.59 8.99 1.72
N LEU A 84 -8.24 7.73 1.45
CA LEU A 84 -7.38 7.36 0.31
C LEU A 84 -7.99 7.81 -1.03
N LYS A 85 -9.27 7.53 -1.26
CA LYS A 85 -9.98 7.90 -2.50
C LYS A 85 -10.09 9.41 -2.67
N ASP A 86 -10.34 10.12 -1.57
CA ASP A 86 -10.37 11.58 -1.55
C ASP A 86 -8.99 12.17 -1.82
N LYS A 87 -7.94 11.62 -1.21
CA LYS A 87 -6.55 12.03 -1.46
C LYS A 87 -6.14 11.80 -2.91
N VAL A 88 -6.44 10.64 -3.50
CA VAL A 88 -6.19 10.39 -4.93
C VAL A 88 -6.94 11.39 -5.80
N THR A 89 -8.19 11.73 -5.45
CA THR A 89 -8.98 12.73 -6.17
C THR A 89 -8.33 14.12 -6.10
N GLU A 90 -7.84 14.51 -4.92
CA GLU A 90 -7.09 15.76 -4.71
C GLU A 90 -5.82 15.80 -5.56
N LEU A 91 -4.99 14.76 -5.48
CA LEU A 91 -3.72 14.62 -6.19
C LEU A 91 -3.89 14.60 -7.72
N HIS A 92 -4.99 14.03 -8.21
CA HIS A 92 -5.32 14.03 -9.63
C HIS A 92 -5.86 15.38 -10.12
N SER A 93 -6.45 16.18 -9.23
CA SER A 93 -7.19 17.39 -9.61
C SER A 93 -6.40 18.44 -10.43
N PRO A 94 -5.07 18.62 -10.30
CA PRO A 94 -4.29 19.50 -11.16
C PRO A 94 -4.25 19.01 -12.61
N TYR A 95 -4.26 17.70 -12.83
CA TYR A 95 -4.18 17.08 -14.16
C TYR A 95 -5.52 17.05 -14.89
N ALA A 96 -6.63 17.29 -14.18
CA ALA A 96 -7.99 17.28 -14.73
C ALA A 96 -8.50 18.66 -15.22
N ARG A 97 -7.87 19.77 -14.79
CA ARG A 97 -8.47 21.12 -14.87
C ARG A 97 -7.89 22.06 -15.94
N GLY A 98 -6.85 21.68 -16.69
CA GLY A 98 -6.35 22.48 -17.80
C GLY A 98 -4.84 22.78 -17.77
N SER A 99 -4.46 23.73 -18.62
CA SER A 99 -3.12 24.16 -19.06
C SER A 99 -1.92 23.47 -18.37
N PRO A 100 -1.22 22.58 -19.10
CA PRO A 100 0.04 22.00 -18.69
C PRO A 100 1.00 23.08 -18.21
N ALA A 101 1.37 23.02 -16.95
CA ALA A 101 2.36 23.90 -16.35
C ALA A 101 3.34 23.04 -15.57
N THR A 102 4.60 23.06 -15.96
CA THR A 102 5.67 22.36 -15.25
C THR A 102 6.89 23.24 -15.16
N LEU A 103 7.46 23.30 -13.95
CA LEU A 103 8.76 23.91 -13.69
C LEU A 103 9.87 22.85 -13.68
N ASN A 104 9.53 21.59 -13.96
CA ASN A 104 10.49 20.51 -13.93
C ASN A 104 11.44 20.63 -15.13
N PRO A 105 12.76 20.81 -14.92
CA PRO A 105 13.71 21.01 -16.01
C PRO A 105 13.81 19.78 -16.93
N ARG A 106 13.36 18.59 -16.49
CA ARG A 106 13.30 17.38 -17.33
C ARG A 106 12.38 17.54 -18.53
N PHE A 107 11.38 18.44 -18.48
CA PHE A 107 10.47 18.66 -19.61
C PHE A 107 11.22 19.06 -20.88
N VAL A 108 12.15 20.02 -20.76
CA VAL A 108 12.93 20.51 -21.92
C VAL A 108 13.80 19.39 -22.48
N LYS A 109 14.45 18.63 -21.59
CA LYS A 109 15.29 17.50 -21.96
C LYS A 109 14.48 16.41 -22.69
N GLU A 110 13.30 16.09 -22.19
CA GLU A 110 12.44 15.06 -22.79
C GLU A 110 11.93 15.49 -24.18
N LEU A 111 11.59 16.77 -24.31
CA LEU A 111 11.20 17.36 -25.59
C LEU A 111 12.35 17.33 -26.62
N GLU A 112 13.58 17.67 -26.19
CA GLU A 112 14.77 17.60 -27.04
C GLU A 112 15.08 16.17 -27.48
N ASN A 113 14.94 15.19 -26.57
CA ASN A 113 15.12 13.77 -26.88
C ASN A 113 14.13 13.30 -27.96
N LEU A 114 12.83 13.60 -27.80
CA LEU A 114 11.80 13.23 -28.78
C LEU A 114 12.08 13.83 -30.16
N ARG A 115 12.49 15.10 -30.21
CA ARG A 115 12.87 15.78 -31.46
C ARG A 115 14.09 15.15 -32.12
N SER A 116 15.10 14.77 -31.32
CA SER A 116 16.34 14.18 -31.83
C SER A 116 16.13 12.78 -32.39
N GLN A 117 15.42 11.91 -31.66
CA GLN A 117 15.06 10.56 -32.13
C GLN A 117 14.33 10.61 -33.48
N GLN A 118 13.45 11.59 -33.65
CA GLN A 118 12.73 11.76 -34.89
C GLN A 118 13.63 12.20 -36.06
N ALA A 119 14.59 13.09 -35.83
CA ALA A 119 15.55 13.50 -36.85
C ALA A 119 16.41 12.31 -37.31
N GLU A 120 16.84 11.47 -36.38
CA GLU A 120 17.58 10.23 -36.67
C GLU A 120 16.73 9.23 -37.47
N ASN A 121 15.47 9.03 -37.07
CA ASN A 121 14.54 8.15 -37.78
C ASN A 121 14.26 8.63 -39.22
N SER A 122 14.13 9.93 -39.44
CA SER A 122 13.95 10.53 -40.77
C SER A 122 15.22 10.42 -41.64
N ALA A 123 16.42 10.52 -41.03
CA ALA A 123 17.69 10.33 -41.72
C ALA A 123 17.97 8.86 -42.11
N ALA A 124 17.52 7.91 -41.30
CA ALA A 124 17.63 6.48 -41.63
C ALA A 124 16.67 6.06 -42.77
N GLN A 125 15.47 6.64 -42.81
CA GLN A 125 14.43 6.34 -43.81
C GLN A 125 14.66 6.99 -45.18
N THR A 126 15.52 8.02 -45.27
CA THR A 126 15.82 8.71 -46.55
C THR A 126 16.60 7.82 -47.54
N SER A 127 17.11 6.68 -47.09
CA SER A 127 17.76 5.65 -47.93
C SER A 127 16.81 4.93 -48.90
N THR A 128 15.48 4.94 -48.65
CA THR A 128 14.50 4.12 -49.41
C THR A 128 13.38 4.90 -50.09
N ALA A 129 13.31 6.24 -49.97
CA ALA A 129 12.15 7.03 -50.41
C ALA A 129 12.53 8.31 -51.18
N LEU A 130 13.00 8.16 -52.42
CA LEU A 130 13.15 9.28 -53.37
C LEU A 130 11.81 9.70 -54.05
N GLU A 131 10.66 9.16 -53.64
CA GLU A 131 9.38 9.36 -54.36
C GLU A 131 8.27 10.11 -53.59
N LYS A 132 8.53 10.69 -52.41
CA LYS A 132 7.55 11.53 -51.71
C LYS A 132 8.07 12.94 -51.41
N ILE A 133 8.62 13.60 -52.42
CA ILE A 133 8.77 15.06 -52.42
C ILE A 133 7.40 15.66 -52.77
N GLY A 134 6.48 15.52 -51.82
CA GLY A 134 5.16 16.13 -51.84
C GLY A 134 4.89 16.65 -50.45
N THR A 135 5.44 17.84 -50.16
CA THR A 135 5.06 18.75 -49.07
C THR A 135 4.46 18.04 -47.84
N GLU A 136 5.28 17.65 -46.87
CA GLU A 136 4.76 17.56 -45.50
C GLU A 136 4.17 18.94 -45.20
N GLY A 137 2.83 19.03 -45.19
CA GLY A 137 2.14 20.29 -45.00
C GLY A 137 2.50 20.88 -43.63
N ALA A 138 2.50 22.20 -43.52
CA ALA A 138 2.79 22.90 -42.26
C ALA A 138 1.95 22.34 -41.08
N ASP A 139 0.73 21.88 -41.36
CA ASP A 139 -0.16 21.24 -40.38
C ASP A 139 0.32 19.86 -39.87
N THR A 140 1.01 19.07 -40.71
CA THR A 140 1.59 17.78 -40.29
C THR A 140 2.72 18.00 -39.31
N HIS A 141 3.56 19.02 -39.55
CA HIS A 141 4.61 19.42 -38.61
C HIS A 141 4.01 19.94 -37.30
N ALA A 142 2.99 20.79 -37.37
CA ALA A 142 2.27 21.29 -36.20
C ALA A 142 1.67 20.17 -35.34
N CYS A 143 1.01 19.18 -35.96
CA CYS A 143 0.47 18.00 -35.27
C CYS A 143 1.55 17.18 -34.55
N ARG A 144 2.73 17.04 -35.17
CA ARG A 144 3.85 16.30 -34.60
C ARG A 144 4.46 17.04 -33.42
N GLU A 145 4.69 18.35 -33.54
CA GLU A 145 5.20 19.16 -32.44
C GLU A 145 4.22 19.21 -31.26
N LEU A 146 2.92 19.29 -31.53
CA LEU A 146 1.87 19.16 -30.52
C LEU A 146 1.95 17.81 -29.78
N LEU A 147 2.17 16.71 -30.50
CA LEU A 147 2.33 15.38 -29.91
C LEU A 147 3.58 15.33 -29.02
N HIS A 148 4.73 15.84 -29.49
CA HIS A 148 5.96 15.85 -28.72
C HIS A 148 5.83 16.65 -27.41
N LEU A 149 5.24 17.84 -27.46
CA LEU A 149 4.99 18.66 -26.27
C LEU A 149 4.10 17.94 -25.26
N MET A 150 3.02 17.31 -25.73
CA MET A 150 2.12 16.55 -24.88
C MET A 150 2.82 15.33 -24.27
N GLN A 151 3.58 14.57 -25.05
CA GLN A 151 4.31 13.39 -24.58
C GLN A 151 5.38 13.75 -23.54
N ALA A 152 6.20 14.77 -23.82
CA ALA A 152 7.21 15.24 -22.88
C ALA A 152 6.59 15.68 -21.55
N TYR A 153 5.46 16.40 -21.60
CA TYR A 153 4.73 16.78 -20.39
C TYR A 153 4.12 15.57 -19.68
N TYR A 154 3.50 14.65 -20.42
CA TYR A 154 2.86 13.46 -19.88
C TYR A 154 3.85 12.60 -19.09
N THR A 155 5.04 12.34 -19.63
CA THR A 155 6.09 11.56 -18.95
C THR A 155 6.46 12.20 -17.61
N VAL A 156 6.75 13.50 -17.60
CA VAL A 156 7.15 14.21 -16.39
C VAL A 156 6.02 14.26 -15.36
N ALA A 157 4.79 14.52 -15.80
CA ALA A 157 3.62 14.58 -14.94
C ALA A 157 3.27 13.20 -14.35
N LEU A 158 3.45 12.13 -15.12
CA LEU A 158 3.14 10.76 -14.69
C LEU A 158 4.06 10.34 -13.53
N ASP A 159 5.37 10.57 -13.66
CA ASP A 159 6.34 10.28 -12.60
C ASP A 159 5.92 10.95 -11.28
N VAL A 160 5.63 12.26 -11.35
CA VAL A 160 5.24 13.05 -10.18
C VAL A 160 3.91 12.55 -9.60
N PHE A 161 2.95 12.19 -10.45
CA PHE A 161 1.67 11.67 -9.99
C PHE A 161 1.82 10.33 -9.27
N ILE A 162 2.60 9.38 -9.84
CA ILE A 162 2.84 8.07 -9.23
C ILE A 162 3.57 8.22 -7.89
N ASP A 163 4.63 9.02 -7.83
CA ASP A 163 5.38 9.26 -6.58
C ASP A 163 4.48 9.86 -5.49
N ASN A 164 3.59 10.78 -5.87
CA ASN A 164 2.65 11.39 -4.94
C ASN A 164 1.55 10.42 -4.49
N VAL A 165 1.03 9.56 -5.37
CA VAL A 165 0.05 8.54 -4.95
C VAL A 165 0.69 7.59 -3.94
N SER A 166 1.90 7.09 -4.22
CA SER A 166 2.63 6.23 -3.29
C SER A 166 2.94 6.94 -1.96
N SER A 167 3.54 8.13 -2.00
CA SER A 167 4.01 8.78 -0.77
C SER A 167 2.91 9.50 0.01
N LEU A 168 1.99 10.18 -0.68
CA LEU A 168 1.01 11.04 -0.03
C LEU A 168 -0.33 10.34 0.20
N ALA A 169 -0.71 9.35 -0.61
CA ALA A 169 -1.90 8.54 -0.35
C ALA A 169 -1.53 7.28 0.44
N VAL A 170 -0.68 6.41 -0.09
CA VAL A 170 -0.38 5.12 0.56
C VAL A 170 0.38 5.32 1.88
N GLU A 171 1.57 5.91 1.87
CA GLU A 171 2.36 6.04 3.11
C GLU A 171 1.66 6.94 4.13
N ASN A 172 1.25 8.15 3.73
CA ASN A 172 0.72 9.12 4.67
C ASN A 172 -0.71 8.87 5.14
N CYS A 173 -1.61 8.36 4.29
CA CYS A 173 -3.01 8.14 4.70
C CYS A 173 -3.28 6.70 5.16
N LEU A 174 -2.62 5.69 4.57
CA LEU A 174 -2.81 4.30 4.97
C LEU A 174 -1.77 3.87 6.01
N MET A 175 -0.48 3.86 5.67
CA MET A 175 0.55 3.26 6.53
C MET A 175 0.66 3.98 7.89
N ASN A 176 0.72 5.31 7.89
CA ASN A 176 0.77 6.07 9.14
C ASN A 176 -0.50 5.93 10.01
N ALA A 177 -1.66 5.68 9.38
CA ALA A 177 -2.91 5.50 10.11
C ALA A 177 -2.97 4.15 10.84
N LEU A 178 -2.21 3.15 10.39
CA LEU A 178 -2.16 1.83 11.03
C LEU A 178 -1.59 1.88 12.45
N GLU A 179 -0.64 2.77 12.72
CA GLU A 179 -0.06 2.93 14.06
C GLU A 179 -1.09 3.39 15.10
N ALA A 180 -2.05 4.21 14.67
CA ALA A 180 -3.11 4.74 15.54
C ALA A 180 -4.29 3.77 15.69
N LEU A 181 -4.37 2.73 14.85
CA LEU A 181 -5.54 1.86 14.70
C LEU A 181 -5.79 1.02 15.96
N LEU A 182 -4.73 0.49 16.57
CA LEU A 182 -4.79 -0.26 17.82
C LEU A 182 -3.62 0.12 18.74
N SER A 183 -3.56 1.39 19.13
CA SER A 183 -2.49 1.91 19.98
C SER A 183 -2.78 1.65 21.46
N PRO A 184 -1.75 1.63 22.34
CA PRO A 184 -1.96 1.54 23.79
C PRO A 184 -2.87 2.64 24.34
N LEU A 185 -2.85 3.82 23.71
CA LEU A 185 -3.75 4.92 24.07
C LEU A 185 -5.20 4.58 23.72
N THR A 186 -5.45 4.10 22.50
CA THR A 186 -6.77 3.67 22.04
C THR A 186 -7.35 2.61 22.97
N VAL A 187 -6.54 1.63 23.38
CA VAL A 187 -6.95 0.58 24.32
C VAL A 187 -7.24 1.14 25.72
N SER A 188 -6.46 2.13 26.19
CA SER A 188 -6.68 2.75 27.50
C SER A 188 -7.93 3.63 27.58
N GLU A 189 -8.44 4.09 26.44
CA GLU A 189 -9.64 4.92 26.33
C GLU A 189 -10.93 4.08 26.22
N MET A 190 -10.82 2.77 26.02
CA MET A 190 -11.96 1.85 25.96
C MET A 190 -12.66 1.75 27.32
N SER A 191 -13.98 1.61 27.29
CA SER A 191 -14.77 1.36 28.50
C SER A 191 -14.63 -0.09 28.98
N ASP A 192 -14.95 -0.33 30.26
CA ASP A 192 -14.93 -1.68 30.81
C ASP A 192 -15.89 -2.61 30.05
N GLU A 193 -17.03 -2.09 29.57
CA GLU A 193 -17.98 -2.84 28.74
C GLU A 193 -17.39 -3.22 27.38
N GLU A 194 -16.74 -2.28 26.68
CA GLU A 194 -16.09 -2.56 25.38
C GLU A 194 -14.99 -3.61 25.52
N VAL A 195 -14.20 -3.54 26.59
CA VAL A 195 -13.16 -4.54 26.87
C VAL A 195 -13.77 -5.89 27.21
N GLU A 196 -14.86 -5.94 27.96
CA GLU A 196 -15.56 -7.19 28.28
C GLU A 196 -16.16 -7.85 27.04
N ASP A 197 -16.73 -7.07 26.12
CA ASP A 197 -17.27 -7.56 24.86
C ASP A 197 -16.16 -8.13 23.95
N ILE A 198 -15.03 -7.44 23.83
CA ILE A 198 -13.88 -7.89 23.01
C ILE A 198 -13.17 -9.10 23.63
N ALA A 199 -12.94 -9.08 24.94
CA ALA A 199 -12.19 -10.10 25.66
C ALA A 199 -13.11 -11.18 26.27
N PHE A 200 -14.34 -11.30 25.76
CA PHE A 200 -15.34 -12.20 26.32
C PHE A 200 -14.86 -13.66 26.27
N GLU A 201 -14.65 -14.24 27.46
CA GLU A 201 -14.45 -15.68 27.61
C GLU A 201 -15.81 -16.38 27.73
N SER A 202 -16.06 -17.38 26.89
CA SER A 202 -17.27 -18.20 27.03
C SER A 202 -17.27 -18.94 28.39
N PRO A 203 -18.45 -19.22 28.98
CA PRO A 203 -18.54 -19.98 30.23
C PRO A 203 -17.80 -21.32 30.16
N GLU A 204 -17.83 -21.97 29.00
CA GLU A 204 -17.13 -23.23 28.74
C GLU A 204 -15.61 -23.05 28.77
N VAL A 205 -15.08 -21.99 28.16
CA VAL A 205 -13.63 -21.67 28.19
C VAL A 205 -13.20 -21.35 29.62
N ARG A 206 -14.00 -20.58 30.36
CA ARG A 206 -13.75 -20.23 31.76
C ARG A 206 -13.71 -21.47 32.65
N GLU A 207 -14.67 -22.38 32.49
CA GLU A 207 -14.74 -23.65 33.24
C GLU A 207 -13.56 -24.57 32.87
N LEU A 208 -13.25 -24.71 31.59
CA LEU A 208 -12.11 -25.51 31.12
C LEU A 208 -10.79 -24.96 31.68
N ARG A 209 -10.62 -23.64 31.72
CA ARG A 209 -9.45 -22.99 32.33
C ARG A 209 -9.34 -23.35 33.81
N SER A 210 -10.45 -23.25 34.56
CA SER A 210 -10.51 -23.61 35.98
C SER A 210 -10.08 -25.06 36.22
N GLN A 211 -10.70 -26.00 35.50
CA GLN A 211 -10.39 -27.44 35.60
C GLN A 211 -8.92 -27.73 35.24
N THR A 212 -8.40 -27.07 34.20
CA THR A 212 -7.01 -27.26 33.76
C THR A 212 -6.02 -26.76 34.81
N LEU A 213 -6.28 -25.60 35.43
CA LEU A 213 -5.45 -25.03 36.48
C LEU A 213 -5.45 -25.91 37.75
N GLU A 214 -6.61 -26.44 38.14
CA GLU A 214 -6.70 -27.38 39.27
C GLU A 214 -5.89 -28.66 39.02
N LYS A 215 -6.01 -29.21 37.82
CA LYS A 215 -5.24 -30.39 37.40
C LYS A 215 -3.75 -30.11 37.38
N GLN A 216 -3.34 -28.96 36.84
CA GLN A 216 -1.95 -28.50 36.85
C GLN A 216 -1.41 -28.42 38.28
N SER A 217 -2.13 -27.74 39.19
CA SER A 217 -1.71 -27.62 40.59
C SER A 217 -1.57 -28.98 41.27
N SER A 218 -2.53 -29.88 41.04
CA SER A 218 -2.52 -31.23 41.60
C SER A 218 -1.33 -32.07 41.10
N LEU A 219 -1.04 -32.01 39.80
CA LEU A 219 0.12 -32.68 39.20
C LEU A 219 1.45 -32.09 39.68
N GLN A 220 1.50 -30.79 39.89
CA GLN A 220 2.71 -30.12 40.38
C GLN A 220 3.01 -30.50 41.83
N LYS A 221 1.97 -30.55 42.69
CA LYS A 221 2.08 -31.06 44.07
C LYS A 221 2.53 -32.51 44.11
N SER A 222 1.93 -33.38 43.29
CA SER A 222 2.31 -34.80 43.26
C SER A 222 3.73 -35.01 42.75
N PHE A 223 4.16 -34.27 41.72
CA PHE A 223 5.54 -34.27 41.24
C PHE A 223 6.53 -33.87 42.34
N GLU A 224 6.24 -32.81 43.10
CA GLU A 224 7.09 -32.39 44.21
C GLU A 224 7.21 -33.45 45.31
N LEU A 225 6.10 -34.14 45.63
CA LEU A 225 6.10 -35.24 46.59
C LEU A 225 6.96 -36.41 46.10
N CYS A 226 6.78 -36.84 44.85
CA CYS A 226 7.60 -37.89 44.24
C CYS A 226 9.09 -37.50 44.23
N ARG A 227 9.41 -36.24 43.89
CA ARG A 227 10.78 -35.71 43.91
C ARG A 227 11.39 -35.74 45.33
N ARG A 228 10.61 -35.36 46.35
CA ARG A 228 11.05 -35.43 47.75
C ARG A 228 11.30 -36.88 48.18
N GLN A 229 10.43 -37.81 47.79
CA GLN A 229 10.57 -39.22 48.14
C GLN A 229 11.78 -39.87 47.45
N ALA A 230 12.03 -39.54 46.18
CA ALA A 230 13.21 -40.02 45.46
C ALA A 230 14.52 -39.56 46.13
N ARG A 231 14.60 -38.31 46.59
CA ARG A 231 15.76 -37.79 47.33
C ARG A 231 15.98 -38.54 48.65
N LYS A 232 14.91 -38.81 49.40
CA LYS A 232 15.00 -39.59 50.65
C LYS A 232 15.50 -41.01 50.39
N LEU A 233 14.97 -41.69 49.38
CA LEU A 233 15.41 -43.04 49.00
C LEU A 233 16.88 -43.07 48.58
N ALA A 234 17.34 -42.09 47.81
CA ALA A 234 18.75 -41.96 47.44
C ALA A 234 19.66 -41.74 48.66
N SER A 235 19.25 -40.87 49.60
CA SER A 235 19.99 -40.63 50.84
C SER A 235 20.04 -41.87 51.73
N ASN A 236 18.95 -42.63 51.83
CA ASN A 236 18.90 -43.85 52.63
C ASN A 236 19.81 -44.94 52.05
N ARG A 237 19.85 -45.10 50.72
CA ARG A 237 20.77 -46.05 50.07
C ARG A 237 22.24 -45.71 50.35
N LEU A 238 22.62 -44.43 50.27
CA LEU A 238 23.97 -43.99 50.59
C LEU A 238 24.35 -44.26 52.04
N ASN A 239 23.42 -44.06 52.98
CA ASN A 239 23.63 -44.39 54.39
C ASN A 239 23.76 -45.90 54.64
N GLU A 240 22.95 -46.73 53.98
CA GLU A 240 23.04 -48.19 54.08
C GLU A 240 24.37 -48.73 53.51
N GLU A 241 24.87 -48.14 52.43
CA GLU A 241 26.18 -48.48 51.85
C GLU A 241 27.33 -48.06 52.78
N ALA A 242 27.27 -46.88 53.40
CA ALA A 242 28.28 -46.43 54.36
C ALA A 242 28.35 -47.35 55.59
N GLN A 243 27.20 -47.73 56.17
CA GLN A 243 27.15 -48.64 57.32
C GLN A 243 27.72 -50.03 57.02
N LYS A 244 27.44 -50.59 55.84
CA LYS A 244 28.03 -51.88 55.42
C LYS A 244 29.55 -51.81 55.31
N THR A 245 30.09 -50.66 54.91
CA THR A 245 31.53 -50.43 54.77
C THR A 245 32.21 -50.31 56.13
N GLU A 246 31.56 -49.70 57.12
CA GLU A 246 32.05 -49.60 58.51
C GLU A 246 32.00 -50.94 59.27
N THR A 247 31.01 -51.80 59.02
CA THR A 247 30.92 -53.13 59.67
C THR A 247 31.86 -54.19 59.08
N SER A 248 32.56 -53.89 57.99
CA SER A 248 33.47 -54.82 57.29
C SER A 248 34.96 -54.56 57.58
N LEU A 249 35.25 -53.65 58.52
CA LEU A 249 36.57 -53.35 59.09
C LEU A 249 36.66 -53.89 60.52
#